data_AF-A0A3D0SD04-F1
#
_entry.id   AF-A0A3D0SD04-F1
#
_cell.length_a   1.000
_cell.length_b   1.000
_cell.length_c   1.000
_cell.angle_alpha   90.00
_cell.angle_beta   90.00
_cell.angle_gamma   90.00
#
_symmetry.space_group_name_H-M   'P 1'
#
loop_
_entity.id
_entity.type
_entity.pdbx_description
1 polymer ?
#
loop_
_entity_poly.entity_id
_entity_poly.type
_entity_poly.pdbx_seq_one_letter_code
_entity_poly.pdbx_strand_id
1 'polypeptide(L)' 'IRCGMTDYASQRAIERLGAKKDGVIRGHHMRRDGTIRDTVMYSLRQGEWPEVRAHLNYLLSRYR' A
#
# COMPACT_ATOMS: atom_id res chain seq x y z
N ILE A 1 6.04 0.39 0.83
CA ILE A 1 4.84 0.10 1.65
C ILE A 1 4.48 -1.37 1.45
N ARG A 2 4.02 -2.06 2.49
CA ARG A 2 3.71 -3.49 2.46
C ARG A 2 2.33 -3.75 3.04
N CYS A 3 1.52 -4.59 2.40
CA CYS A 3 0.30 -5.14 3.00
C CYS A 3 0.10 -6.60 2.59
N GLY A 4 -0.81 -7.31 3.26
CA GLY A 4 -1.18 -8.65 2.84
C GLY A 4 -2.02 -8.66 1.57
N MET A 5 -1.93 -9.74 0.80
CA MET A 5 -2.71 -9.94 -0.43
C MET A 5 -4.23 -9.95 -0.19
N THR A 6 -4.67 -10.37 0.99
CA THR A 6 -6.10 -10.39 1.35
C THR A 6 -6.61 -9.06 1.91
N ASP A 7 -5.72 -8.09 2.19
CA ASP A 7 -6.08 -6.79 2.79
C ASP A 7 -6.50 -5.79 1.72
N TYR A 8 -7.63 -6.04 1.05
CA TYR A 8 -8.10 -5.22 -0.08
C TYR A 8 -8.38 -3.76 0.30
N ALA A 9 -8.81 -3.49 1.54
CA ALA A 9 -9.04 -2.12 2.02
C ALA A 9 -7.73 -1.31 2.05
N SER A 10 -6.66 -1.92 2.58
CA SER A 10 -5.32 -1.29 2.62
C SER A 10 -4.75 -1.13 1.22
N GLN A 11 -4.91 -2.12 0.33
CA GLN A 11 -4.47 -2.03 -1.06
C GLN A 11 -5.13 -0.84 -1.78
N ARG A 12 -6.46 -0.72 -1.67
CA ARG A 12 -7.21 0.40 -2.27
C ARG A 12 -6.80 1.75 -1.69
N ALA A 13 -6.52 1.82 -0.39
CA ALA A 13 -6.05 3.06 0.24
C ALA A 13 -4.67 3.45 -0.29
N ILE A 14 -3.74 2.51 -0.39
CA ILE A 14 -2.38 2.74 -0.90
C ILE A 14 -2.41 3.13 -2.39
N GLU A 15 -3.26 2.49 -3.18
CA GLU A 15 -3.46 2.85 -4.60
C GLU A 15 -4.08 4.23 -4.76
N ARG A 16 -5.05 4.60 -3.91
CA ARG A 16 -5.61 5.95 -3.87
C ARG A 16 -4.58 7.02 -3.51
N LEU A 17 -3.60 6.70 -2.67
CA LEU A 17 -2.50 7.60 -2.38
C LEU A 17 -1.58 7.83 -3.60
N GLY A 18 -1.63 6.98 -4.62
CA GLY A 18 -0.78 7.09 -5.81
C GLY A 18 0.51 6.27 -5.73
N ALA A 19 0.64 5.38 -4.74
CA ALA A 19 1.75 4.44 -4.70
C ALA A 19 1.58 3.34 -5.77
N LYS A 20 2.68 2.96 -6.42
CA LYS A 20 2.67 1.95 -7.49
C LYS A 20 2.90 0.55 -6.91
N LYS A 21 2.19 -0.43 -7.46
CA LYS A 21 2.33 -1.85 -7.08
C LYS A 21 3.57 -2.43 -7.74
N ASP A 22 4.59 -2.74 -6.93
CA ASP A 22 5.85 -3.33 -7.42
C ASP A 22 5.73 -4.82 -7.70
N GLY A 23 4.84 -5.50 -6.97
CA GLY A 23 4.62 -6.93 -7.15
C GLY A 23 4.07 -7.62 -5.90
N VAL A 24 3.97 -8.95 -6.00
CA VAL A 24 3.51 -9.81 -4.92
C VAL A 24 4.62 -10.80 -4.58
N ILE A 25 5.08 -10.77 -3.34
CA ILE A 25 5.99 -11.78 -2.81
C ILE A 25 5.14 -12.91 -2.26
N ARG A 26 5.19 -14.05 -2.96
CA ARG A 26 4.56 -15.30 -2.51
C ARG A 26 5.43 -15.95 -1.45
N GLY A 27 4.85 -16.56 -0.43
CA GLY A 27 5.67 -17.25 0.58
C GLY A 27 6.31 -16.36 1.64
N HIS A 28 5.99 -15.05 1.66
CA HIS A 28 6.82 -14.07 2.37
C HIS A 28 6.80 -14.23 3.90
N HIS A 29 5.66 -14.59 4.49
CA HIS A 29 5.56 -14.73 5.94
C HIS A 29 4.70 -15.94 6.32
N MET A 30 5.19 -16.74 7.26
CA MET A 30 4.41 -17.79 7.90
C MET A 30 3.65 -17.20 9.08
N ARG A 31 2.34 -17.45 9.15
CA ARG A 31 1.54 -17.12 10.34
C ARG A 31 1.70 -18.21 11.40
N ARG A 32 1.35 -17.88 12.65
CA ARG A 32 1.31 -18.84 13.77
C ARG A 32 0.37 -20.03 13.53
N ASP A 33 -0.59 -19.89 12.61
CA ASP A 33 -1.52 -20.93 12.19
C ASP A 33 -0.94 -21.87 11.10
N GLY A 34 0.32 -21.67 10.68
CA GLY A 34 0.96 -22.45 9.61
C GLY A 34 0.59 -22.02 8.19
N THR A 35 -0.30 -21.03 8.03
CA THR A 35 -0.64 -20.51 6.71
C THR A 35 0.46 -19.58 6.19
N ILE A 36 0.73 -19.72 4.90
CA ILE A 36 1.66 -18.87 4.18
C ILE A 36 0.90 -17.66 3.66
N ARG A 37 1.38 -16.45 3.99
CA ARG A 37 0.78 -15.20 3.53
C ARG A 37 1.58 -14.57 2.39
N ASP A 38 0.87 -14.32 1.30
CA ASP A 38 1.36 -13.51 0.20
C ASP A 38 1.31 -12.02 0.55
N THR A 39 2.37 -11.32 0.18
CA THR A 39 2.62 -9.95 0.57
C THR A 39 2.71 -9.07 -0.67
N VAL A 40 1.87 -8.04 -0.74
CA VAL A 40 1.90 -7.06 -1.82
C VAL A 40 2.84 -5.94 -1.44
N MET A 41 3.75 -5.61 -2.35
CA MET A 41 4.73 -4.54 -2.20
C MET A 41 4.35 -3.37 -3.08
N TYR A 42 4.46 -2.18 -2.51
CA TYR A 42 4.24 -0.92 -3.19
C TYR A 42 5.45 0.00 -2.99
N SER A 43 5.80 0.76 -4.02
CA SER A 43 6.82 1.80 -3.96
C SER A 43 6.26 3.15 -4.37
N LEU A 44 7.01 4.16 -3.96
CA LEU A 44 6.82 5.53 -4.40
C LEU A 44 8.22 6.12 -4.61
N ARG A 45 8.45 6.73 -5.78
CA ARG A 45 9.71 7.43 -6.03
C ARG A 45 9.66 8.83 -5.44
N GLN A 46 10.84 9.38 -5.17
CA GLN A 46 10.98 10.74 -4.62
C GLN A 46 10.35 11.81 -5.53
N GLY A 47 10.41 11.62 -6.86
CA GLY A 47 9.77 12.52 -7.83
C GLY A 47 8.24 12.48 -7.82
N GLU A 48 7.64 11.40 -7.33
CA GLU A 48 6.17 11.23 -7.25
C GLU A 48 5.63 11.77 -5.90
N TRP A 49 6.50 12.03 -4.93
CA TRP A 49 6.11 12.48 -3.58
C TRP A 49 5.39 13.82 -3.53
N PRO A 50 5.77 14.87 -4.29
CA PRO A 50 5.07 16.15 -4.24
C PRO A 50 3.57 16.03 -4.58
N GLU A 51 3.23 15.22 -5.59
CA GLU A 51 1.85 14.97 -6.02
C GLU A 51 1.07 14.19 -4.96
N VAL A 52 1.65 13.09 -4.47
CA VAL A 52 1.04 12.27 -3.41
C VAL A 52 0.83 13.06 -2.13
N ARG A 53 1.77 13.91 -1.74
CA ARG A 53 1.64 14.80 -0.59
C ARG A 53 0.53 15.83 -0.78
N ALA A 54 0.39 16.42 -1.97
CA ALA A 54 -0.69 17.35 -2.27
C ALA A 54 -2.05 16.66 -2.20
N HIS A 55 -2.17 15.44 -2.74
CA HIS A 55 -3.38 14.63 -2.65
C HIS A 55 -3.72 14.27 -1.20
N LEU A 56 -2.72 13.86 -0.40
CA LEU A 56 -2.92 13.56 1.03
C LEU A 56 -3.44 14.79 1.78
N ASN A 57 -2.85 15.97 1.55
CA ASN A 57 -3.27 17.22 2.17
C ASN A 57 -4.70 17.60 1.76
N TYR A 58 -5.07 17.41 0.49
CA TYR A 58 -6.44 17.62 0.02
C TYR A 58 -7.43 16.70 0.76
N LEU A 59 -7.12 15.41 0.88
CA LEU A 59 -7.96 14.45 1.60
C LEU A 59 -8.12 14.82 3.08
N LEU A 60 -7.04 15.25 3.74
CA LEU A 60 -7.07 15.71 5.13
C LEU A 60 -7.88 17.00 5.30
N SER A 61 -7.77 17.95 4.36
CA SER A 61 -8.55 19.19 4.40
C SER A 61 -10.05 18.96 4.21
N ARG A 62 -10.44 17.90 3.48
CA ARG A 62 -11.84 17.57 3.21
C ARG A 62 -12.54 16.91 4.41
N TYR A 63 -11.77 16.32 5.32
CA TYR A 63 -12.30 15.62 6.49
C TYR A 63 -12.45 16.55 7.72
N ARG A 64 -12.05 17.82 7.59
CA ARG A 64 -12.13 18.85 8.61
C ARG A 64 -13.33 19.77 8.36
#